data_AF-A0A3B9CWQ4-F1
#
_entry.id   AF-A0A3B9CWQ4-F1
#
_cell.length_a   1.000
_cell.length_b   1.000
_cell.length_c   1.000
_cell.angle_alpha   90.00
_cell.angle_beta   90.00
_cell.angle_gamma   90.00
#
_symmetry.space_group_name_H-M   'P 1'
#
loop_
_entity.id
_entity.type
_entity.pdbx_description
1 polymer ?
#
loop_
_entity_poly.entity_id
_entity_poly.type
_entity_poly.pdbx_seq_one_letter_code
_entity_poly.pdbx_strand_id
1 'polypeptide(L)'
;MSGDSQETGSDSLAKIQLAAITDQKSDVGYWGIDPDVWSGWKTHSNRLIPVYTFGTAQADGATNLNYYTGEQSSYRDEDRLRGLYGRVPEQTVDAAATWMDQTDIARLQQAGVDAGKKYVFLVVFDGMSWQMTQNAAIYNQQKVTYDEGRGTGTLFQEYTADETTQFGFMVTSPHNNGTITNPTTQEILNPGGAIRGGYKAAAGGRTPWDAHADDGYLIGSPQEGNPIHAYTDSASSATSMMAGIKTYNNAIGVDSTGQPVPSIAHDLQDHGWAVGVVTSVPFSHATPAAAYSHNVTRKDYQDISRDLLGLPSVSHPEPLAGLDVVIGAGYGVTEDEDENQGDNYESGNKYLADSDLKTLQSDGRYVVALRTASQSGQTVLRKAARIAVKDRKRLFGFFGTQFDHLPYETADGAFNPMPDVAADDESYTEADLKENPDLAEMTRAALQVLESRGDRFWMLMEAGDVDWASHANNLDHAIGAVNSGDRAVQVIVDWVEKNSHWDESLMIVTSDHGHLFQLKNPELLINGAQHVKAAE
;
A
#
# COMPACT_ATOMS: atom_id res chain seq x y z
N MET A 1 -15.80 -44.63 25.89
CA MET A 1 -14.77 -44.61 24.82
C MET A 1 -14.84 -43.21 24.25
N SER A 2 -13.90 -42.39 24.69
CA SER A 2 -13.69 -41.01 24.29
C SER A 2 -13.49 -40.94 22.78
N GLY A 3 -14.27 -40.09 22.13
CA GLY A 3 -14.01 -39.71 20.74
C GLY A 3 -12.80 -38.80 20.72
N ASP A 4 -11.73 -39.24 20.07
CA ASP A 4 -10.69 -38.36 19.57
C ASP A 4 -11.35 -37.40 18.58
N SER A 5 -11.61 -36.17 19.04
CA SER A 5 -11.59 -35.02 18.16
C SER A 5 -10.16 -34.91 17.63
N GLN A 6 -9.99 -35.02 16.31
CA GLN A 6 -8.76 -34.60 15.66
C GLN A 6 -8.45 -33.17 16.11
N GLU A 7 -7.41 -32.99 16.91
CA GLU A 7 -6.80 -31.68 17.11
C GLU A 7 -6.40 -31.17 15.72
N THR A 8 -7.15 -30.19 15.22
CA THR A 8 -6.71 -29.30 14.16
C THR A 8 -5.32 -28.84 14.54
N GLY A 9 -4.30 -29.11 13.71
CA GLY A 9 -2.94 -28.67 13.93
C GLY A 9 -2.98 -27.19 14.33
N SER A 10 -2.60 -26.91 15.57
CA SER A 10 -2.98 -25.64 16.18
C SER A 10 -2.30 -24.48 15.45
N ASP A 11 -3.07 -23.48 15.06
CA ASP A 11 -2.56 -22.21 14.56
C ASP A 11 -1.53 -21.64 15.56
N SER A 12 -0.25 -21.83 15.22
CA SER A 12 0.85 -21.53 16.13
C SER A 12 1.14 -20.04 16.18
N LEU A 13 0.80 -19.31 15.11
CA LEU A 13 0.99 -17.87 15.01
C LEU A 13 -0.10 -17.14 15.80
N ALA A 14 -1.36 -17.59 15.72
CA ALA A 14 -2.41 -17.07 16.60
C ALA A 14 -2.05 -17.20 18.08
N LYS A 15 -1.47 -18.34 18.48
CA LYS A 15 -0.98 -18.55 19.85
C LYS A 15 0.15 -17.61 20.22
N ILE A 16 1.10 -17.38 19.31
CA ILE A 16 2.19 -16.41 19.50
C ILE A 16 1.59 -15.02 19.71
N GLN A 17 0.68 -14.59 18.83
CA GLN A 17 0.03 -13.27 18.90
C GLN A 17 -0.68 -13.08 20.24
N LEU A 18 -1.51 -14.06 20.65
CA LEU A 18 -2.26 -13.99 21.90
C LEU A 18 -1.33 -13.97 23.13
N ALA A 19 -0.30 -14.81 23.15
CA ALA A 19 0.69 -14.81 24.22
C ALA A 19 1.44 -13.47 24.29
N ALA A 20 1.82 -12.92 23.14
CA ALA A 20 2.55 -11.67 23.06
C ALA A 20 1.75 -10.47 23.61
N ILE A 21 0.44 -10.42 23.33
CA ILE A 21 -0.46 -9.42 23.91
C ILE A 21 -0.64 -9.64 25.41
N THR A 22 -0.84 -10.88 25.85
CA THR A 22 -1.06 -11.21 27.26
C THR A 22 0.16 -10.86 28.11
N ASP A 23 1.34 -11.24 27.64
CA ASP A 23 2.60 -11.11 28.37
C ASP A 23 3.30 -9.77 28.10
N GLN A 24 2.78 -8.98 27.15
CA GLN A 24 3.39 -7.74 26.62
C GLN A 24 4.83 -7.94 26.11
N LYS A 25 5.16 -9.16 25.70
CA LYS A 25 6.49 -9.60 25.27
C LYS A 25 6.38 -10.80 24.35
N SER A 26 7.27 -10.90 23.36
CA SER A 26 7.37 -12.07 22.48
C SER A 26 8.80 -12.48 22.25
N ASP A 27 9.02 -13.79 22.15
CA ASP A 27 10.31 -14.32 21.73
C ASP A 27 10.50 -14.27 20.21
N VAL A 28 9.43 -14.15 19.43
CA VAL A 28 9.51 -14.09 17.95
C VAL A 28 10.16 -12.78 17.51
N GLY A 29 9.68 -11.67 18.03
CA GLY A 29 10.07 -10.31 17.62
C GLY A 29 9.26 -9.27 18.40
N TYR A 30 9.38 -8.00 18.01
CA TYR A 30 8.71 -6.89 18.68
C TYR A 30 8.60 -5.68 17.74
N TRP A 31 7.66 -4.77 18.01
CA TRP A 31 7.58 -3.48 17.33
C TRP A 31 8.20 -2.38 18.19
N GLY A 32 9.08 -1.59 17.58
CA GLY A 32 9.75 -0.47 18.24
C GLY A 32 11.23 -0.74 18.51
N ILE A 33 11.76 -0.06 19.52
CA ILE A 33 13.20 0.00 19.81
C ILE A 33 13.61 -0.83 21.04
N ASP A 34 12.63 -1.29 21.83
CA ASP A 34 12.89 -2.03 23.08
C ASP A 34 12.57 -3.53 22.90
N PRO A 35 13.57 -4.43 22.92
CA PRO A 35 13.39 -5.85 22.72
C PRO A 35 12.62 -6.57 23.84
N ASP A 36 12.38 -5.89 24.97
CA ASP A 36 11.60 -6.43 26.09
C ASP A 36 10.13 -6.00 26.08
N VAL A 37 9.71 -5.18 25.10
CA VAL A 37 8.33 -4.70 24.94
C VAL A 37 7.78 -5.11 23.58
N TRP A 38 6.72 -5.92 23.56
CA TRP A 38 6.07 -6.37 22.31
C TRP A 38 5.63 -5.22 21.41
N SER A 39 5.04 -4.18 22.01
CA SER A 39 4.44 -3.04 21.31
C SER A 39 4.96 -1.71 21.86
N GLY A 40 6.20 -1.35 21.50
CA GLY A 40 6.81 -0.06 21.83
C GLY A 40 6.57 1.03 20.77
N TRP A 41 6.15 0.65 19.57
CA TRP A 41 5.84 1.54 18.46
C TRP A 41 4.67 0.99 17.65
N LYS A 42 3.80 1.86 17.14
CA LYS A 42 2.55 1.51 16.45
C LYS A 42 2.31 2.37 15.20
N THR A 43 3.38 2.87 14.57
CA THR A 43 3.25 3.70 13.37
C THR A 43 4.45 3.46 12.45
N HIS A 44 4.58 4.28 11.43
CA HIS A 44 5.50 4.04 10.35
C HIS A 44 6.95 4.25 10.80
N SER A 45 7.86 3.85 9.93
CA SER A 45 9.29 4.00 10.08
C SER A 45 9.89 4.52 8.79
N ASN A 46 11.01 5.21 8.91
CA ASN A 46 11.80 5.70 7.78
C ASN A 46 12.76 4.62 7.25
N ARG A 47 12.46 3.32 7.45
CA ARG A 47 13.29 2.20 6.99
C ARG A 47 13.26 2.12 5.46
N LEU A 48 14.36 1.68 4.84
CA LEU A 48 14.40 1.48 3.39
C LEU A 48 13.40 0.39 2.97
N ILE A 49 12.74 0.62 1.83
CA ILE A 49 11.63 -0.21 1.35
C ILE A 49 12.03 -1.01 0.12
N PRO A 50 11.74 -2.33 0.06
CA PRO A 50 12.06 -3.15 -1.10
C PRO A 50 11.24 -2.75 -2.33
N VAL A 51 11.87 -2.84 -3.50
CA VAL A 51 11.26 -2.62 -4.81
C VAL A 51 11.57 -3.82 -5.70
N TYR A 52 10.53 -4.49 -6.17
CA TYR A 52 10.60 -5.56 -7.16
C TYR A 52 10.03 -5.05 -8.48
N THR A 53 10.72 -5.30 -9.59
CA THR A 53 10.25 -4.88 -10.91
C THR A 53 10.28 -6.05 -11.88
N PHE A 54 9.35 -6.05 -12.83
CA PHE A 54 9.14 -7.09 -13.83
C PHE A 54 9.00 -6.42 -15.20
N GLY A 55 9.63 -6.98 -16.24
CA GLY A 55 9.70 -6.38 -17.57
C GLY A 55 10.82 -5.32 -17.72
N THR A 56 11.83 -5.33 -16.86
CA THR A 56 12.83 -4.24 -16.72
C THR A 56 14.29 -4.65 -16.96
N ALA A 57 14.71 -5.86 -16.57
CA ALA A 57 16.15 -6.22 -16.51
C ALA A 57 16.86 -6.24 -17.88
N GLN A 58 16.13 -6.56 -18.94
CA GLN A 58 16.65 -6.56 -20.31
C GLN A 58 16.49 -5.20 -21.01
N ALA A 59 15.92 -4.21 -20.34
CA ALA A 59 15.74 -2.87 -20.88
C ALA A 59 17.01 -2.02 -20.71
N ASP A 60 17.22 -1.11 -21.65
CA ASP A 60 18.27 -0.10 -21.58
C ASP A 60 17.76 1.19 -20.93
N GLY A 61 18.67 1.96 -20.35
CA GLY A 61 18.36 3.30 -19.83
C GLY A 61 17.33 3.31 -18.69
N ALA A 62 16.41 4.26 -18.72
CA ALA A 62 15.52 4.59 -17.60
C ALA A 62 14.43 3.54 -17.29
N THR A 63 14.24 2.54 -18.14
CA THR A 63 13.35 1.38 -17.84
C THR A 63 14.06 0.32 -17.00
N ASN A 64 15.39 0.37 -16.94
CA ASN A 64 16.20 -0.51 -16.08
C ASN A 64 16.25 0.08 -14.66
N LEU A 65 15.89 -0.71 -13.65
CA LEU A 65 15.89 -0.27 -12.25
C LEU A 65 17.27 0.25 -11.80
N ASN A 66 18.36 -0.32 -12.34
CA ASN A 66 19.73 0.09 -12.01
C ASN A 66 20.08 1.51 -12.48
N TYR A 67 19.23 2.12 -13.32
CA TYR A 67 19.37 3.52 -13.72
C TYR A 67 19.14 4.49 -12.55
N TYR A 68 18.43 4.07 -11.49
CA TYR A 68 18.08 4.91 -10.34
C TYR A 68 18.85 4.57 -9.06
N THR A 69 19.65 3.50 -9.09
CA THR A 69 20.34 2.95 -7.93
C THR A 69 21.86 3.06 -8.09
N GLY A 70 22.60 2.61 -7.07
CA GLY A 70 24.07 2.61 -7.12
C GLY A 70 24.64 3.98 -7.47
N GLU A 71 25.52 4.05 -8.46
CA GLU A 71 26.15 5.31 -8.85
C GLU A 71 25.19 6.40 -9.32
N GLN A 72 23.99 6.02 -9.75
CA GLN A 72 22.95 6.95 -10.20
C GLN A 72 21.97 7.36 -9.10
N SER A 73 22.11 6.83 -7.88
CA SER A 73 21.28 7.22 -6.75
C SER A 73 21.26 8.74 -6.55
N SER A 74 20.06 9.29 -6.35
CA SER A 74 19.88 10.70 -6.00
C SER A 74 20.57 11.07 -4.69
N TYR A 75 20.78 10.12 -3.78
CA TYR A 75 21.41 10.35 -2.47
C TYR A 75 22.93 10.47 -2.52
N ARG A 76 23.57 10.31 -3.69
CA ARG A 76 25.01 10.53 -3.86
C ARG A 76 25.35 11.98 -4.24
N ASP A 77 24.36 12.80 -4.56
CA ASP A 77 24.55 14.11 -5.18
C ASP A 77 23.66 15.19 -4.54
N GLU A 78 24.29 16.30 -4.14
CA GLU A 78 23.60 17.41 -3.48
C GLU A 78 22.59 18.11 -4.39
N ASP A 79 22.88 18.26 -5.68
CA ASP A 79 22.02 18.97 -6.62
C ASP A 79 20.77 18.14 -6.91
N ARG A 80 20.91 16.81 -7.03
CA ARG A 80 19.77 15.88 -7.14
C ARG A 80 18.88 15.93 -5.90
N LEU A 81 19.46 15.86 -4.70
CA LEU A 81 18.70 16.00 -3.45
C LEU A 81 18.00 17.36 -3.36
N ARG A 82 18.67 18.44 -3.78
CA ARG A 82 18.06 19.78 -3.83
C ARG A 82 16.91 19.84 -4.82
N GLY A 83 17.00 19.12 -5.95
CA GLY A 83 15.90 18.97 -6.90
C GLY A 83 14.69 18.24 -6.31
N LEU A 84 14.92 17.21 -5.48
CA LEU A 84 13.84 16.45 -4.84
C LEU A 84 13.16 17.23 -3.70
N TYR A 85 13.94 17.85 -2.81
CA TYR A 85 13.44 18.41 -1.56
C TYR A 85 13.37 19.95 -1.54
N GLY A 86 13.79 20.63 -2.61
CA GLY A 86 14.01 22.09 -2.63
C GLY A 86 15.18 22.56 -1.74
N ARG A 87 15.87 21.62 -1.09
CA ARG A 87 17.00 21.80 -0.17
C ARG A 87 17.83 20.52 -0.13
N VAL A 88 19.04 20.56 0.43
CA VAL A 88 19.76 19.34 0.79
C VAL A 88 19.34 18.97 2.22
N PRO A 89 18.66 17.83 2.46
CA PRO A 89 18.35 17.38 3.81
C PRO A 89 19.64 17.13 4.62
N GLU A 90 19.55 17.29 5.94
CA GLU A 90 20.74 17.29 6.79
C GLU A 90 21.39 15.89 6.83
N GLN A 91 22.69 15.80 6.51
CA GLN A 91 23.46 14.55 6.61
C GLN A 91 22.87 13.38 5.79
N THR A 92 22.26 13.66 4.64
CA THR A 92 21.64 12.61 3.78
C THR A 92 22.43 12.28 2.52
N VAL A 93 23.44 13.09 2.16
CA VAL A 93 24.34 12.76 1.05
C VAL A 93 25.26 11.62 1.49
N ASP A 94 25.19 10.47 0.81
CA ASP A 94 26.01 9.30 1.09
C ASP A 94 26.61 8.75 -0.21
N ALA A 95 27.94 8.84 -0.35
CA ALA A 95 28.66 8.35 -1.54
C ALA A 95 28.60 6.82 -1.70
N ALA A 96 28.17 6.07 -0.68
CA ALA A 96 27.92 4.64 -0.76
C ALA A 96 26.42 4.30 -0.97
N ALA A 97 25.57 5.29 -1.28
CA ALA A 97 24.16 5.04 -1.53
C ALA A 97 23.96 4.10 -2.72
N THR A 98 23.25 3.00 -2.46
CA THR A 98 22.83 2.03 -3.48
C THR A 98 21.32 2.02 -3.70
N TRP A 99 20.57 2.84 -2.97
CA TRP A 99 19.11 2.94 -3.02
C TRP A 99 18.64 4.07 -3.94
N MET A 100 17.38 3.99 -4.37
CA MET A 100 16.69 5.06 -5.11
C MET A 100 15.83 5.92 -4.17
N ASP A 101 15.14 6.92 -4.73
CA ASP A 101 14.09 7.66 -4.02
C ASP A 101 12.70 7.19 -4.46
N GLN A 102 11.68 7.25 -3.58
CA GLN A 102 10.29 6.91 -3.96
C GLN A 102 9.75 7.68 -5.18
N THR A 103 10.26 8.90 -5.46
CA THR A 103 9.90 9.67 -6.66
C THR A 103 10.36 9.02 -7.97
N ASP A 104 11.35 8.14 -7.92
CA ASP A 104 11.85 7.40 -9.08
C ASP A 104 10.85 6.33 -9.55
N ILE A 105 9.88 5.92 -8.72
CA ILE A 105 8.80 4.99 -9.12
C ILE A 105 7.93 5.62 -10.21
N ALA A 106 7.57 6.91 -10.10
CA ALA A 106 6.84 7.61 -11.17
C ALA A 106 7.66 7.68 -12.47
N ARG A 107 8.97 7.96 -12.33
CA ARG A 107 9.91 8.03 -13.47
C ARG A 107 10.08 6.69 -14.17
N LEU A 108 10.17 5.60 -13.41
CA LEU A 108 10.27 4.24 -13.94
C LEU A 108 9.00 3.85 -14.71
N GLN A 109 7.81 4.19 -14.18
CA GLN A 109 6.56 3.94 -14.89
C GLN A 109 6.52 4.72 -16.23
N GLN A 110 6.85 6.01 -16.20
CA GLN A 110 6.90 6.84 -17.41
C GLN A 110 7.94 6.31 -18.42
N ALA A 111 9.12 5.90 -17.95
CA ALA A 111 10.14 5.32 -18.80
C ALA A 111 9.68 4.01 -19.46
N GLY A 112 8.88 3.20 -18.77
CA GLY A 112 8.22 2.03 -19.37
C GLY A 112 7.28 2.43 -20.50
N VAL A 113 6.42 3.42 -20.25
CA VAL A 113 5.48 3.94 -21.25
C VAL A 113 6.23 4.47 -22.48
N ASP A 114 7.27 5.26 -22.29
CA ASP A 114 8.11 5.82 -23.36
C ASP A 114 8.84 4.72 -24.16
N ALA A 115 9.21 3.61 -23.49
CA ALA A 115 9.79 2.43 -24.11
C ALA A 115 8.75 1.55 -24.83
N GLY A 116 7.47 1.94 -24.84
CA GLY A 116 6.40 1.25 -25.56
C GLY A 116 5.69 0.15 -24.78
N LYS A 117 5.87 0.09 -23.44
CA LYS A 117 5.00 -0.74 -22.59
C LYS A 117 3.55 -0.31 -22.79
N LYS A 118 2.64 -1.27 -22.82
CA LYS A 118 1.19 -1.08 -23.00
C LYS A 118 0.42 -1.29 -21.71
N TYR A 119 0.96 -2.07 -20.79
CA TYR A 119 0.31 -2.45 -19.55
C TYR A 119 1.25 -2.11 -18.39
N VAL A 120 0.82 -1.20 -17.53
CA VAL A 120 1.61 -0.76 -16.37
C VAL A 120 0.85 -1.07 -15.10
N PHE A 121 1.50 -1.82 -14.20
CA PHE A 121 0.97 -2.21 -12.91
C PHE A 121 1.83 -1.63 -11.81
N LEU A 122 1.24 -0.83 -10.94
CA LEU A 122 1.83 -0.47 -9.66
C LEU A 122 1.13 -1.26 -8.57
N VAL A 123 1.89 -2.06 -7.83
CA VAL A 123 1.42 -2.88 -6.73
C VAL A 123 2.02 -2.36 -5.44
N VAL A 124 1.17 -1.95 -4.51
CA VAL A 124 1.57 -1.37 -3.22
C VAL A 124 1.04 -2.25 -2.09
N PHE A 125 1.93 -2.78 -1.28
CA PHE A 125 1.58 -3.37 0.00
C PHE A 125 1.79 -2.30 1.07
N ASP A 126 0.75 -1.59 1.50
CA ASP A 126 0.88 -0.43 2.41
C ASP A 126 1.59 -0.89 3.71
N GLY A 127 2.62 -0.19 4.15
CA GLY A 127 3.35 -0.51 5.39
C GLY A 127 4.22 -1.78 5.39
N MET A 128 4.32 -2.51 4.27
CA MET A 128 5.13 -3.73 4.14
C MET A 128 6.65 -3.45 4.12
N SER A 129 7.27 -3.52 5.30
CA SER A 129 8.73 -3.56 5.43
C SER A 129 9.34 -4.86 4.88
N TRP A 130 10.66 -4.85 4.61
CA TRP A 130 11.40 -6.06 4.23
C TRP A 130 11.28 -7.18 5.29
N GLN A 131 11.27 -6.82 6.57
CA GLN A 131 11.09 -7.76 7.68
C GLN A 131 9.70 -8.38 7.65
N MET A 132 8.66 -7.62 7.29
CA MET A 132 7.31 -8.17 7.16
C MET A 132 7.25 -9.18 6.00
N THR A 133 7.89 -8.88 4.88
CA THR A 133 8.03 -9.86 3.78
C THR A 133 8.80 -11.11 4.23
N GLN A 134 9.86 -10.96 5.03
CA GLN A 134 10.62 -12.08 5.61
C GLN A 134 9.75 -12.94 6.54
N ASN A 135 8.94 -12.32 7.40
CA ASN A 135 8.04 -13.04 8.29
C ASN A 135 7.04 -13.90 7.50
N ALA A 136 6.40 -13.30 6.49
CA ALA A 136 5.47 -14.02 5.62
C ALA A 136 6.17 -15.16 4.87
N ALA A 137 7.36 -14.93 4.32
CA ALA A 137 8.14 -15.96 3.64
C ALA A 137 8.51 -17.14 4.56
N ILE A 138 8.96 -16.87 5.79
CA ILE A 138 9.30 -17.91 6.77
C ILE A 138 8.06 -18.73 7.11
N TYR A 139 6.95 -18.07 7.39
CA TYR A 139 5.69 -18.74 7.70
C TYR A 139 5.21 -19.58 6.51
N ASN A 140 5.19 -19.04 5.30
CA ASN A 140 4.69 -19.76 4.13
C ASN A 140 5.57 -20.98 3.78
N GLN A 141 6.89 -20.84 3.87
CA GLN A 141 7.85 -21.90 3.52
C GLN A 141 8.15 -22.85 4.68
N GLN A 142 7.71 -22.52 5.90
CA GLN A 142 7.99 -23.29 7.12
C GLN A 142 9.51 -23.51 7.32
N LYS A 143 10.30 -22.48 6.96
CA LYS A 143 11.77 -22.51 6.97
C LYS A 143 12.32 -21.09 6.96
N VAL A 144 13.42 -20.85 7.67
CA VAL A 144 14.22 -19.64 7.49
C VAL A 144 15.00 -19.73 6.17
N THR A 145 14.61 -18.90 5.19
CA THR A 145 15.09 -19.01 3.81
C THR A 145 16.14 -17.96 3.43
N TYR A 146 16.14 -16.80 4.08
CA TYR A 146 17.08 -15.70 3.80
C TYR A 146 17.18 -14.73 4.99
N ASP A 147 18.27 -14.00 5.05
CA ASP A 147 18.58 -12.93 6.01
C ASP A 147 19.00 -11.62 5.32
N GLU A 148 19.16 -11.62 3.99
CA GLU A 148 19.44 -10.43 3.18
C GLU A 148 18.91 -10.57 1.75
N GLY A 149 18.91 -9.46 1.00
CA GLY A 149 18.62 -9.46 -0.44
C GLY A 149 17.13 -9.50 -0.79
N ARG A 150 16.83 -9.98 -2.01
CA ARG A 150 15.46 -10.00 -2.57
C ARG A 150 14.49 -10.90 -1.80
N GLY A 151 15.02 -11.90 -1.09
CA GLY A 151 14.24 -12.93 -0.41
C GLY A 151 13.63 -13.99 -1.33
N THR A 152 12.96 -14.96 -0.72
CA THR A 152 12.25 -16.08 -1.37
C THR A 152 11.17 -16.60 -0.43
N GLY A 153 9.97 -16.85 -0.94
CA GLY A 153 8.86 -17.39 -0.17
C GLY A 153 7.47 -16.86 -0.56
N THR A 154 7.39 -15.68 -1.18
CA THR A 154 6.19 -15.18 -1.87
C THR A 154 6.34 -15.29 -3.38
N LEU A 155 5.23 -15.24 -4.13
CA LEU A 155 5.27 -15.29 -5.59
C LEU A 155 6.08 -14.13 -6.16
N PHE A 156 5.85 -12.89 -5.71
CA PHE A 156 6.58 -11.73 -6.25
C PHE A 156 8.09 -11.78 -5.97
N GLN A 157 8.54 -12.56 -4.98
CA GLN A 157 9.96 -12.79 -4.74
C GLN A 157 10.57 -13.81 -5.69
N GLU A 158 9.83 -14.86 -6.06
CA GLU A 158 10.34 -16.02 -6.79
C GLU A 158 10.13 -15.95 -8.30
N TYR A 159 9.03 -15.33 -8.72
CA TYR A 159 8.66 -15.25 -10.12
C TYR A 159 9.68 -14.41 -10.90
N THR A 160 10.10 -14.92 -12.07
CA THR A 160 11.24 -14.36 -12.82
C THR A 160 10.85 -13.53 -14.03
N ALA A 161 9.59 -13.58 -14.48
CA ALA A 161 9.07 -12.85 -15.64
C ALA A 161 10.00 -12.93 -16.87
N ASP A 162 10.26 -14.12 -17.41
CA ASP A 162 11.21 -14.33 -18.51
C ASP A 162 12.62 -13.77 -18.23
N GLU A 163 13.08 -13.90 -16.98
CA GLU A 163 14.36 -13.37 -16.49
C GLU A 163 14.46 -11.82 -16.57
N THR A 164 13.32 -11.13 -16.65
CA THR A 164 13.26 -9.65 -16.71
C THR A 164 13.11 -8.98 -15.35
N THR A 165 13.20 -9.72 -14.23
CA THR A 165 13.05 -9.13 -12.89
C THR A 165 14.30 -8.41 -12.38
N GLN A 166 14.06 -7.33 -11.63
CA GLN A 166 15.10 -6.64 -10.85
C GLN A 166 14.62 -6.38 -9.44
N PHE A 167 15.58 -6.23 -8.52
CA PHE A 167 15.35 -5.93 -7.12
C PHE A 167 16.21 -4.75 -6.69
N GLY A 168 15.62 -3.85 -5.92
CA GLY A 168 16.29 -2.70 -5.32
C GLY A 168 15.55 -2.29 -4.06
N PHE A 169 15.88 -1.10 -3.57
CA PHE A 169 15.20 -0.52 -2.42
C PHE A 169 15.26 1.00 -2.48
N MET A 170 14.32 1.65 -1.81
CA MET A 170 14.12 3.08 -1.90
C MET A 170 13.98 3.73 -0.53
N VAL A 171 14.30 5.03 -0.48
CA VAL A 171 13.93 5.89 0.65
C VAL A 171 12.49 6.35 0.50
N THR A 172 11.72 6.15 1.56
CA THR A 172 10.36 6.67 1.70
C THR A 172 10.29 7.75 2.76
N SER A 173 10.60 8.99 2.37
CA SER A 173 10.62 10.15 3.27
C SER A 173 9.92 11.34 2.63
N PRO A 174 9.08 12.08 3.38
CA PRO A 174 8.26 13.15 2.83
C PRO A 174 9.10 14.42 2.65
N HIS A 175 8.58 15.41 1.95
CA HIS A 175 9.17 16.75 1.97
C HIS A 175 9.25 17.30 3.41
N ASN A 176 8.16 17.19 4.17
CA ASN A 176 8.05 17.56 5.58
C ASN A 176 6.83 16.90 6.25
N ASN A 177 6.76 16.98 7.58
CA ASN A 177 5.63 16.57 8.40
C ASN A 177 5.13 17.75 9.25
N GLY A 178 3.90 17.67 9.77
CA GLY A 178 3.28 18.69 10.62
C GLY A 178 2.71 19.89 9.84
N THR A 179 2.35 19.68 8.58
CA THR A 179 1.52 20.64 7.84
C THR A 179 0.09 20.59 8.40
N ILE A 180 -0.50 21.76 8.56
CA ILE A 180 -1.87 22.05 8.99
C ILE A 180 -2.58 22.60 7.76
N THR A 181 -3.77 22.08 7.50
CA THR A 181 -4.54 22.38 6.31
C THR A 181 -5.98 22.71 6.67
N ASN A 182 -6.69 23.33 5.73
CA ASN A 182 -8.12 23.54 5.80
C ASN A 182 -8.79 22.80 4.63
N PRO A 183 -9.54 21.70 4.87
CA PRO A 183 -10.20 20.96 3.80
C PRO A 183 -11.33 21.76 3.13
N THR A 184 -11.96 22.70 3.84
CA THR A 184 -13.03 23.53 3.25
C THR A 184 -12.50 24.51 2.20
N THR A 185 -11.34 25.12 2.45
CA THR A 185 -10.74 26.10 1.53
C THR A 185 -9.64 25.51 0.65
N GLN A 186 -9.24 24.25 0.92
CA GLN A 186 -8.09 23.60 0.30
C GLN A 186 -6.79 24.40 0.46
N GLU A 187 -6.59 25.00 1.64
CA GLU A 187 -5.43 25.85 1.94
C GLU A 187 -4.47 25.20 2.94
N ILE A 188 -3.17 25.51 2.78
CA ILE A 188 -2.14 25.21 3.77
C ILE A 188 -2.00 26.39 4.73
N LEU A 189 -2.11 26.11 6.03
CA LEU A 189 -2.10 27.13 7.08
C LEU A 189 -0.69 27.40 7.66
N ASN A 190 0.26 26.48 7.48
CA ASN A 190 1.67 26.62 7.90
C ASN A 190 2.65 25.99 6.89
N PRO A 191 2.94 26.65 5.75
CA PRO A 191 3.81 26.11 4.72
C PRO A 191 5.17 25.62 5.26
N GLY A 192 5.54 24.39 4.88
CA GLY A 192 6.80 23.76 5.28
C GLY A 192 6.76 22.93 6.58
N GLY A 193 5.64 22.95 7.31
CA GLY A 193 5.40 22.09 8.48
C GLY A 193 6.39 22.28 9.64
N ALA A 194 6.51 21.26 10.47
CA ALA A 194 7.32 21.27 11.70
C ALA A 194 8.64 20.50 11.55
N ILE A 195 8.62 19.34 10.89
CA ILE A 195 9.78 18.45 10.78
C ILE A 195 10.10 18.23 9.30
N ARG A 196 11.37 18.35 8.93
CA ARG A 196 11.84 18.14 7.55
C ARG A 196 12.09 16.65 7.31
N GLY A 197 11.77 16.15 6.12
CA GLY A 197 12.19 14.81 5.73
C GLY A 197 13.63 14.76 5.22
N GLY A 198 14.11 13.53 5.05
CA GLY A 198 15.46 13.14 4.72
C GLY A 198 15.75 11.70 5.17
N TYR A 199 16.85 11.12 4.67
CA TYR A 199 17.33 9.81 5.11
C TYR A 199 18.85 9.80 5.34
N LYS A 200 19.27 9.64 6.59
CA LYS A 200 20.66 9.48 7.01
C LYS A 200 21.00 8.00 7.14
N ALA A 201 21.63 7.45 6.12
CA ALA A 201 21.97 6.02 6.07
C ALA A 201 22.94 5.57 7.18
N ALA A 202 23.82 6.46 7.65
CA ALA A 202 24.70 6.17 8.78
C ALA A 202 23.95 5.92 10.10
N ALA A 203 22.70 6.38 10.22
CA ALA A 203 21.83 6.11 11.37
C ALA A 203 20.84 4.98 11.06
N GLY A 204 20.15 5.09 9.92
CA GLY A 204 19.04 4.20 9.55
C GLY A 204 19.39 2.93 8.77
N GLY A 205 20.66 2.68 8.44
CA GLY A 205 21.11 1.56 7.60
C GLY A 205 21.35 1.94 6.14
N ARG A 206 22.09 1.11 5.40
CA ARG A 206 22.29 1.26 3.94
C ARG A 206 21.47 0.25 3.14
N THR A 207 20.98 -0.79 3.80
CA THR A 207 20.03 -1.76 3.24
C THR A 207 18.84 -1.93 4.20
N PRO A 208 17.70 -2.48 3.72
CA PRO A 208 16.55 -2.77 4.58
C PRO A 208 16.81 -3.77 5.72
N TRP A 209 17.83 -4.64 5.59
CA TRP A 209 18.16 -5.72 6.53
C TRP A 209 19.37 -5.39 7.42
N ASP A 210 20.04 -4.27 7.19
CA ASP A 210 21.16 -3.84 8.03
C ASP A 210 20.70 -3.66 9.48
N ALA A 211 21.57 -4.03 10.42
CA ALA A 211 21.42 -3.53 11.78
C ALA A 211 21.57 -2.00 11.78
N HIS A 212 20.67 -1.29 12.46
CA HIS A 212 20.69 0.16 12.51
C HIS A 212 21.63 0.65 13.64
N ALA A 213 22.31 1.77 13.40
CA ALA A 213 23.11 2.41 14.45
C ALA A 213 22.24 3.15 15.47
N ASP A 214 21.02 3.53 15.06
CA ASP A 214 20.05 4.25 15.88
C ASP A 214 18.62 3.88 15.45
N ASP A 215 18.00 2.89 16.09
CA ASP A 215 16.61 2.53 15.81
C ASP A 215 15.63 3.69 16.09
N GLY A 216 15.98 4.58 17.05
CA GLY A 216 15.20 5.77 17.38
C GLY A 216 15.11 6.75 16.21
N TYR A 217 16.15 6.83 15.38
CA TYR A 217 16.15 7.66 14.18
C TYR A 217 15.04 7.26 13.19
N LEU A 218 14.81 5.95 13.01
CA LEU A 218 13.81 5.44 12.07
C LEU A 218 12.37 5.83 12.47
N ILE A 219 12.14 6.12 13.75
CA ILE A 219 10.82 6.51 14.29
C ILE A 219 10.75 8.02 14.63
N GLY A 220 11.68 8.83 14.09
CA GLY A 220 11.71 10.27 14.31
C GLY A 220 12.09 10.70 15.73
N SER A 221 12.67 9.79 16.53
CA SER A 221 13.14 10.03 17.90
C SER A 221 14.61 9.62 18.06
N PRO A 222 15.54 10.23 17.30
CA PRO A 222 16.94 9.82 17.26
C PRO A 222 17.67 10.09 18.58
N GLN A 223 18.81 9.41 18.76
CA GLN A 223 19.79 9.72 19.80
C GLN A 223 20.41 11.11 19.62
N GLU A 224 20.91 11.70 20.71
CA GLU A 224 21.53 13.03 20.69
C GLU A 224 22.65 13.13 19.65
N GLY A 225 22.62 14.17 18.82
CA GLY A 225 23.59 14.44 17.76
C GLY A 225 23.19 13.94 16.36
N ASN A 226 22.15 13.12 16.25
CA ASN A 226 21.56 12.74 14.96
C ASN A 226 20.46 13.74 14.54
N PRO A 227 20.29 14.02 13.23
CA PRO A 227 19.21 14.87 12.76
C PRO A 227 17.85 14.18 12.94
N ILE A 228 16.83 14.98 13.24
CA ILE A 228 15.44 14.51 13.24
C ILE A 228 14.90 14.63 11.82
N HIS A 229 14.64 13.49 11.19
CA HIS A 229 13.91 13.44 9.92
C HIS A 229 12.53 12.82 10.12
N ALA A 230 11.55 13.38 9.42
CA ALA A 230 10.22 12.79 9.35
C ALA A 230 10.25 11.44 8.61
N TYR A 231 9.57 10.45 9.18
CA TYR A 231 9.06 9.31 8.42
C TYR A 231 7.80 9.74 7.64
N THR A 232 7.57 9.08 6.51
CA THR A 232 6.47 9.39 5.60
C THR A 232 5.16 8.80 6.10
N ASP A 233 4.04 9.36 5.65
CA ASP A 233 2.74 8.70 5.66
C ASP A 233 2.37 8.20 4.25
N SER A 234 1.34 7.35 4.15
CA SER A 234 0.88 6.79 2.87
C SER A 234 0.51 7.85 1.82
N ALA A 235 -0.05 8.98 2.23
CA ALA A 235 -0.47 10.04 1.32
C ALA A 235 0.72 10.64 0.57
N SER A 236 1.78 11.01 1.31
CA SER A 236 2.95 11.64 0.73
C SER A 236 3.84 10.68 -0.06
N SER A 237 3.97 9.43 0.38
CA SER A 237 4.70 8.40 -0.35
C SER A 237 3.98 7.99 -1.63
N ALA A 238 2.67 7.72 -1.57
CA ALA A 238 1.88 7.40 -2.75
C ALA A 238 1.88 8.56 -3.75
N THR A 239 1.70 9.82 -3.30
CA THR A 239 1.82 10.99 -4.18
C THR A 239 3.19 11.04 -4.86
N SER A 240 4.26 10.67 -4.15
CA SER A 240 5.60 10.63 -4.76
C SER A 240 5.75 9.52 -5.81
N MET A 241 5.18 8.33 -5.56
CA MET A 241 5.20 7.22 -6.51
C MET A 241 4.33 7.47 -7.75
N MET A 242 3.30 8.31 -7.62
CA MET A 242 2.32 8.60 -8.69
C MET A 242 2.67 9.85 -9.50
N ALA A 243 3.18 10.91 -8.86
CA ALA A 243 3.42 12.22 -9.47
C ALA A 243 4.91 12.61 -9.53
N GLY A 244 5.82 11.80 -8.95
CA GLY A 244 7.26 12.00 -9.08
C GLY A 244 7.82 13.22 -8.32
N ILE A 245 7.08 13.72 -7.33
CA ILE A 245 7.44 14.87 -6.50
C ILE A 245 7.45 14.52 -5.02
N LYS A 246 8.27 15.21 -4.22
CA LYS A 246 8.13 15.18 -2.76
C LYS A 246 7.01 16.12 -2.32
N THR A 247 6.18 15.66 -1.39
CA THR A 247 5.16 16.48 -0.74
C THR A 247 5.12 16.24 0.78
N TYR A 248 4.28 16.96 1.51
CA TYR A 248 4.17 16.84 2.96
C TYR A 248 3.25 15.68 3.38
N ASN A 249 3.44 15.15 4.58
CA ASN A 249 2.54 14.12 5.13
C ASN A 249 1.09 14.61 5.16
N ASN A 250 0.14 13.75 4.79
CA ASN A 250 -1.29 14.00 4.52
C ASN A 250 -1.62 14.55 3.12
N ALA A 251 -0.66 14.98 2.29
CA ALA A 251 -1.02 15.57 1.00
C ALA A 251 -1.42 14.49 -0.03
N ILE A 252 -2.50 14.71 -0.77
CA ILE A 252 -2.98 13.83 -1.85
C ILE A 252 -2.84 14.57 -3.18
N GLY A 253 -1.90 14.13 -4.02
CA GLY A 253 -1.74 14.67 -5.37
C GLY A 253 -1.29 16.14 -5.44
N VAL A 254 -0.97 16.80 -4.32
CA VAL A 254 -0.54 18.20 -4.32
C VAL A 254 0.95 18.33 -3.98
N ASP A 255 1.58 19.40 -4.46
CA ASP A 255 2.96 19.73 -4.11
C ASP A 255 3.10 20.24 -2.67
N SER A 256 4.34 20.53 -2.26
CA SER A 256 4.62 21.03 -0.91
C SER A 256 3.97 22.37 -0.54
N THR A 257 3.38 23.06 -1.52
CA THR A 257 2.65 24.33 -1.40
C THR A 257 1.14 24.17 -1.54
N GLY A 258 0.65 22.95 -1.76
CA GLY A 258 -0.78 22.64 -1.89
C GLY A 258 -1.31 22.80 -3.32
N GLN A 259 -0.44 22.97 -4.31
CA GLN A 259 -0.88 23.06 -5.70
C GLN A 259 -1.09 21.66 -6.29
N PRO A 260 -2.21 21.40 -7.00
CA PRO A 260 -2.45 20.14 -7.69
C PRO A 260 -1.32 19.78 -8.67
N VAL A 261 -0.88 18.53 -8.64
CA VAL A 261 0.11 17.96 -9.56
C VAL A 261 -0.46 16.69 -10.18
N PRO A 262 -0.60 16.63 -11.52
CA PRO A 262 -1.06 15.44 -12.20
C PRO A 262 -0.22 14.21 -11.86
N SER A 263 -0.91 13.11 -11.58
CA SER A 263 -0.30 11.78 -11.51
C SER A 263 -0.05 11.20 -12.89
N ILE A 264 0.76 10.16 -12.98
CA ILE A 264 0.92 9.38 -14.21
C ILE A 264 -0.41 8.83 -14.75
N ALA A 265 -1.39 8.53 -13.89
CA ALA A 265 -2.70 8.07 -14.35
C ALA A 265 -3.44 9.18 -15.14
N HIS A 266 -3.34 10.45 -14.72
CA HIS A 266 -3.88 11.57 -15.50
C HIS A 266 -3.22 11.64 -16.87
N ASP A 267 -1.88 11.67 -16.89
CA ASP A 267 -1.11 11.78 -18.12
C ASP A 267 -1.46 10.64 -19.09
N LEU A 268 -1.54 9.40 -18.61
CA LEU A 268 -1.88 8.24 -19.45
C LEU A 268 -3.33 8.29 -19.94
N GLN A 269 -4.28 8.69 -19.10
CA GLN A 269 -5.68 8.78 -19.49
C GLN A 269 -5.89 9.84 -20.58
N ASP A 270 -5.21 10.98 -20.49
CA ASP A 270 -5.21 12.02 -21.53
C ASP A 270 -4.63 11.51 -22.87
N HIS A 271 -3.77 10.50 -22.83
CA HIS A 271 -3.21 9.80 -24.00
C HIS A 271 -4.00 8.53 -24.38
N GLY A 272 -5.22 8.38 -23.88
CA GLY A 272 -6.16 7.34 -24.27
C GLY A 272 -5.88 5.96 -23.65
N TRP A 273 -5.15 5.90 -22.54
CA TRP A 273 -5.06 4.70 -21.72
C TRP A 273 -6.30 4.56 -20.85
N ALA A 274 -6.69 3.32 -20.54
CA ALA A 274 -7.61 3.08 -19.43
C ALA A 274 -6.84 3.11 -18.10
N VAL A 275 -7.44 3.65 -17.05
CA VAL A 275 -6.79 3.77 -15.73
C VAL A 275 -7.70 3.24 -14.62
N GLY A 276 -7.15 2.51 -13.66
CA GLY A 276 -7.96 1.96 -12.58
C GLY A 276 -7.21 1.67 -11.29
N VAL A 277 -7.96 1.59 -10.20
CA VAL A 277 -7.46 1.31 -8.86
C VAL A 277 -8.27 0.18 -8.21
N VAL A 278 -7.58 -0.67 -7.47
CA VAL A 278 -8.15 -1.73 -6.63
C VAL A 278 -7.46 -1.68 -5.26
N THR A 279 -8.22 -1.77 -4.18
CA THR A 279 -7.68 -1.76 -2.80
C THR A 279 -8.50 -2.64 -1.85
N SER A 280 -7.87 -3.18 -0.81
CA SER A 280 -8.52 -3.88 0.31
C SER A 280 -9.10 -2.94 1.38
N VAL A 281 -8.74 -1.66 1.37
CA VAL A 281 -9.19 -0.62 2.33
C VAL A 281 -10.15 0.36 1.63
N PRO A 282 -10.68 1.42 2.29
CA PRO A 282 -11.58 2.37 1.63
C PRO A 282 -11.01 2.90 0.33
N PHE A 283 -11.84 2.96 -0.72
CA PHE A 283 -11.36 3.34 -2.05
C PHE A 283 -10.83 4.79 -2.14
N SER A 284 -11.21 5.65 -1.19
CA SER A 284 -10.70 7.01 -1.01
C SER A 284 -9.59 7.12 0.06
N HIS A 285 -9.05 5.99 0.53
CA HIS A 285 -7.85 5.97 1.35
C HIS A 285 -6.65 6.53 0.59
N ALA A 286 -5.57 6.86 1.29
CA ALA A 286 -4.51 7.71 0.76
C ALA A 286 -3.79 7.18 -0.48
N THR A 287 -3.47 5.89 -0.53
CA THR A 287 -2.76 5.28 -1.67
C THR A 287 -3.60 5.30 -2.95
N PRO A 288 -4.87 4.83 -2.98
CA PRO A 288 -5.71 4.93 -4.17
C PRO A 288 -6.09 6.38 -4.48
N ALA A 289 -6.27 7.23 -3.47
CA ALA A 289 -6.53 8.65 -3.66
C ALA A 289 -5.39 9.34 -4.41
N ALA A 290 -4.13 9.07 -4.06
CA ALA A 290 -2.97 9.67 -4.72
C ALA A 290 -2.80 9.25 -6.18
N ALA A 291 -3.51 8.21 -6.64
CA ALA A 291 -3.54 7.84 -8.05
C ALA A 291 -4.24 8.90 -8.91
N TYR A 292 -5.18 9.68 -8.38
CA TYR A 292 -6.04 10.53 -9.23
C TYR A 292 -6.65 11.77 -8.55
N SER A 293 -6.74 11.84 -7.23
CA SER A 293 -7.35 12.98 -6.53
C SER A 293 -6.35 14.07 -6.20
N HIS A 294 -6.85 15.28 -5.97
CA HIS A 294 -6.05 16.40 -5.45
C HIS A 294 -6.73 16.98 -4.21
N ASN A 295 -6.11 16.78 -3.05
CA ASN A 295 -6.60 17.33 -1.80
C ASN A 295 -5.45 17.68 -0.86
N VAL A 296 -5.56 18.80 -0.14
CA VAL A 296 -4.52 19.21 0.81
C VAL A 296 -4.42 18.26 2.00
N THR A 297 -5.43 17.43 2.26
CA THR A 297 -5.43 16.43 3.33
C THR A 297 -6.05 15.11 2.90
N ARG A 298 -5.42 13.99 3.28
CA ARG A 298 -5.91 12.62 3.09
C ARG A 298 -7.21 12.31 3.82
N LYS A 299 -7.63 13.20 4.72
CA LYS A 299 -8.79 12.99 5.58
C LYS A 299 -10.11 13.42 4.93
N ASP A 300 -10.07 14.16 3.83
CA ASP A 300 -11.26 14.71 3.14
C ASP A 300 -11.90 13.67 2.20
N TYR A 301 -12.34 12.55 2.77
CA TYR A 301 -12.67 11.33 2.05
C TYR A 301 -13.76 11.48 0.99
N GLN A 302 -14.86 12.18 1.29
CA GLN A 302 -15.93 12.36 0.30
C GLN A 302 -15.48 13.20 -0.89
N ASP A 303 -14.64 14.21 -0.66
CA ASP A 303 -14.13 15.06 -1.73
C ASP A 303 -13.08 14.34 -2.59
N ILE A 304 -12.23 13.54 -1.94
CA ILE A 304 -11.33 12.60 -2.63
C ILE A 304 -12.13 11.61 -3.49
N SER A 305 -13.23 11.05 -2.96
CA SER A 305 -14.11 10.16 -3.71
C SER A 305 -14.71 10.81 -4.94
N ARG A 306 -15.09 12.10 -4.85
CA ARG A 306 -15.61 12.85 -5.99
C ARG A 306 -14.59 12.93 -7.12
N ASP A 307 -13.33 13.25 -6.80
CA ASP A 307 -12.25 13.25 -7.80
C ASP A 307 -12.04 11.87 -8.47
N LEU A 308 -11.96 10.80 -7.67
CA LEU A 308 -11.77 9.42 -8.18
C LEU A 308 -12.89 9.01 -9.15
N LEU A 309 -14.11 9.49 -8.90
CA LEU A 309 -15.33 9.12 -9.61
C LEU A 309 -15.77 10.16 -10.67
N GLY A 310 -14.98 11.22 -10.86
CA GLY A 310 -15.25 12.30 -11.80
C GLY A 310 -16.52 13.09 -11.46
N LEU A 311 -16.71 13.40 -10.19
CA LEU A 311 -17.75 14.28 -9.66
C LEU A 311 -17.11 15.60 -9.21
N PRO A 312 -17.88 16.71 -9.11
CA PRO A 312 -17.33 17.99 -8.66
C PRO A 312 -16.84 17.91 -7.22
N SER A 313 -15.59 18.30 -6.96
CA SER A 313 -15.01 18.45 -5.61
C SER A 313 -14.72 19.92 -5.31
N VAL A 314 -14.25 20.25 -4.09
CA VAL A 314 -13.77 21.59 -3.75
C VAL A 314 -12.57 21.97 -4.61
N SER A 315 -11.63 21.04 -4.80
CA SER A 315 -10.44 21.25 -5.64
C SER A 315 -10.78 21.32 -7.14
N HIS A 316 -11.82 20.59 -7.58
CA HIS A 316 -12.23 20.48 -8.97
C HIS A 316 -13.73 20.73 -9.15
N PRO A 317 -14.19 22.00 -9.09
CA PRO A 317 -15.58 22.35 -9.38
C PRO A 317 -15.98 21.98 -10.81
N GLU A 318 -15.03 22.05 -11.74
CA GLU A 318 -15.10 21.36 -13.03
C GLU A 318 -14.51 19.96 -12.83
N PRO A 319 -15.33 18.89 -12.88
CA PRO A 319 -14.89 17.57 -12.48
C PRO A 319 -13.71 17.05 -13.30
N LEU A 320 -12.81 16.33 -12.64
CA LEU A 320 -11.84 15.48 -13.32
C LEU A 320 -12.56 14.41 -14.15
N ALA A 321 -11.84 13.79 -15.09
CA ALA A 321 -12.45 12.75 -15.92
C ALA A 321 -12.88 11.54 -15.09
N GLY A 322 -12.21 11.25 -13.97
CA GLY A 322 -12.44 10.08 -13.11
C GLY A 322 -11.84 8.79 -13.67
N LEU A 323 -11.57 7.83 -12.80
CA LEU A 323 -10.95 6.55 -13.15
C LEU A 323 -11.91 5.63 -13.92
N ASP A 324 -11.40 4.80 -14.83
CA ASP A 324 -12.22 3.83 -15.57
C ASP A 324 -12.67 2.65 -14.70
N VAL A 325 -11.87 2.30 -13.69
CA VAL A 325 -12.20 1.28 -12.68
C VAL A 325 -11.82 1.79 -11.29
N VAL A 326 -12.74 1.70 -10.34
CA VAL A 326 -12.48 1.94 -8.92
C VAL A 326 -13.13 0.80 -8.14
N ILE A 327 -12.35 0.01 -7.41
CA ILE A 327 -12.87 -1.07 -6.55
C ILE A 327 -12.19 -0.97 -5.19
N GLY A 328 -12.96 -0.85 -4.12
CA GLY A 328 -12.42 -0.82 -2.78
C GLY A 328 -13.46 -0.98 -1.69
N ALA A 329 -13.02 -0.80 -0.44
CA ALA A 329 -13.84 -0.96 0.74
C ALA A 329 -14.51 0.37 1.19
N GLY A 330 -14.98 0.45 2.44
CA GLY A 330 -15.65 1.61 3.05
C GLY A 330 -17.19 1.53 3.10
N TYR A 331 -17.79 0.48 2.55
CA TYR A 331 -19.25 0.33 2.48
C TYR A 331 -19.87 0.18 3.87
N GLY A 332 -20.92 0.97 4.13
CA GLY A 332 -21.73 0.83 5.35
C GLY A 332 -21.14 1.49 6.60
N VAL A 333 -19.97 2.13 6.48
CA VAL A 333 -19.36 2.90 7.57
C VAL A 333 -20.00 4.27 7.62
N THR A 334 -20.78 4.54 8.67
CA THR A 334 -21.55 5.76 8.80
C THR A 334 -20.95 6.71 9.82
N GLU A 335 -20.95 8.00 9.50
CA GLU A 335 -20.52 9.08 10.39
C GLU A 335 -21.48 10.27 10.24
N ASP A 336 -21.96 10.80 11.37
CA ASP A 336 -22.97 11.86 11.34
C ASP A 336 -22.33 13.21 10.98
N GLU A 337 -21.15 13.48 11.55
CA GLU A 337 -20.34 14.68 11.33
C GLU A 337 -18.85 14.29 11.36
N ASP A 338 -18.05 14.77 10.41
CA ASP A 338 -16.59 14.55 10.40
C ASP A 338 -15.86 15.88 10.23
N GLU A 339 -15.33 16.41 11.34
CA GLU A 339 -14.61 17.69 11.38
C GLU A 339 -13.28 17.68 10.59
N ASN A 340 -12.83 16.51 10.14
CA ASN A 340 -11.63 16.39 9.30
C ASN A 340 -11.91 16.58 7.80
N GLN A 341 -13.18 16.62 7.40
CA GLN A 341 -13.61 16.80 6.00
C GLN A 341 -14.07 18.25 5.76
N GLY A 342 -14.21 18.64 4.50
CA GLY A 342 -14.67 19.98 4.13
C GLY A 342 -16.14 20.24 4.51
N ASP A 343 -16.55 21.51 4.47
CA ASP A 343 -17.94 21.95 4.73
C ASP A 343 -19.00 21.29 3.80
N ASN A 344 -18.56 20.66 2.71
CA ASN A 344 -19.39 19.92 1.77
C ASN A 344 -19.50 18.41 2.11
N TYR A 345 -19.06 18.00 3.30
CA TYR A 345 -19.35 16.68 3.86
C TYR A 345 -20.86 16.47 4.02
N GLU A 346 -21.34 15.31 3.60
CA GLU A 346 -22.71 14.86 3.80
C GLU A 346 -22.76 13.76 4.85
N SER A 347 -23.58 13.95 5.89
CA SER A 347 -23.91 12.91 6.87
C SER A 347 -24.41 11.64 6.17
N GLY A 348 -24.01 10.48 6.68
CA GLY A 348 -24.29 9.18 6.05
C GLY A 348 -23.02 8.36 5.99
N ASN A 349 -22.67 7.83 4.82
CA ASN A 349 -21.43 7.08 4.69
C ASN A 349 -20.20 8.01 4.69
N LYS A 350 -19.21 7.68 5.53
CA LYS A 350 -18.00 8.49 5.74
C LYS A 350 -17.18 8.72 4.46
N TYR A 351 -17.17 7.74 3.56
CA TYR A 351 -16.30 7.69 2.39
C TYR A 351 -16.99 8.13 1.10
N LEU A 352 -18.32 7.99 0.99
CA LEU A 352 -19.08 8.34 -0.21
C LEU A 352 -20.44 8.92 0.16
N ALA A 353 -20.71 10.16 -0.25
CA ALA A 353 -22.01 10.77 0.00
C ALA A 353 -23.15 10.01 -0.71
N ASP A 354 -24.31 9.96 -0.06
CA ASP A 354 -25.52 9.36 -0.62
C ASP A 354 -25.99 10.04 -1.91
N SER A 355 -25.77 11.35 -2.02
CA SER A 355 -26.07 12.15 -3.22
C SER A 355 -25.18 11.75 -4.41
N ASP A 356 -23.90 11.52 -4.15
CA ASP A 356 -22.89 11.10 -5.13
C ASP A 356 -23.18 9.69 -5.63
N LEU A 357 -23.50 8.76 -4.72
CA LEU A 357 -23.90 7.40 -5.11
C LEU A 357 -25.16 7.39 -5.99
N LYS A 358 -26.17 8.21 -5.67
CA LYS A 358 -27.39 8.36 -6.51
C LYS A 358 -27.05 8.92 -7.89
N THR A 359 -26.09 9.85 -7.97
CA THR A 359 -25.61 10.41 -9.23
C THR A 359 -24.96 9.32 -10.08
N LEU A 360 -24.03 8.54 -9.53
CA LEU A 360 -23.37 7.44 -10.24
C LEU A 360 -24.35 6.36 -10.74
N GLN A 361 -25.39 6.08 -9.97
CA GLN A 361 -26.42 5.11 -10.35
C GLN A 361 -27.36 5.62 -11.46
N SER A 362 -27.49 6.94 -11.64
CA SER A 362 -28.45 7.55 -12.55
C SER A 362 -27.83 8.11 -13.84
N ASP A 363 -26.60 8.61 -13.79
CA ASP A 363 -25.92 9.20 -14.96
C ASP A 363 -25.45 8.15 -15.99
N GLY A 364 -25.33 6.88 -15.56
CA GLY A 364 -24.99 5.75 -16.40
C GLY A 364 -23.52 5.66 -16.84
N ARG A 365 -22.61 6.47 -16.28
CA ARG A 365 -21.16 6.42 -16.57
C ARG A 365 -20.50 5.16 -16.01
N TYR A 366 -20.91 4.77 -14.81
CA TYR A 366 -20.42 3.57 -14.13
C TYR A 366 -21.48 2.47 -14.12
N VAL A 367 -21.01 1.22 -14.16
CA VAL A 367 -21.74 0.10 -13.59
C VAL A 367 -21.34 0.03 -12.13
N VAL A 368 -22.32 0.18 -11.23
CA VAL A 368 -22.09 0.17 -9.79
C VAL A 368 -22.34 -1.22 -9.22
N ALA A 369 -21.37 -1.76 -8.49
CA ALA A 369 -21.45 -3.00 -7.72
C ALA A 369 -21.31 -2.66 -6.24
N LEU A 370 -22.32 -2.98 -5.44
CA LEU A 370 -22.31 -2.75 -3.99
C LEU A 370 -22.34 -4.08 -3.26
N ARG A 371 -21.72 -4.14 -2.08
CA ARG A 371 -22.02 -5.20 -1.10
C ARG A 371 -23.53 -5.33 -0.97
N THR A 372 -24.06 -6.53 -1.15
CA THR A 372 -25.51 -6.76 -1.18
C THR A 372 -25.88 -7.94 -0.31
N ALA A 373 -26.82 -7.71 0.61
CA ALA A 373 -27.30 -8.71 1.55
C ALA A 373 -27.64 -10.05 0.87
N SER A 374 -27.13 -11.14 1.43
CA SER A 374 -27.32 -12.53 0.99
C SER A 374 -26.79 -12.88 -0.41
N GLN A 375 -26.08 -11.98 -1.10
CA GLN A 375 -25.46 -12.25 -2.40
C GLN A 375 -23.93 -12.34 -2.26
N SER A 376 -23.32 -13.30 -2.97
CA SER A 376 -21.86 -13.40 -3.00
C SER A 376 -21.23 -12.16 -3.61
N GLY A 377 -20.29 -11.53 -2.90
CA GLY A 377 -19.55 -10.35 -3.36
C GLY A 377 -18.86 -10.59 -4.70
N GLN A 378 -18.14 -11.72 -4.82
CA GLN A 378 -17.58 -12.22 -6.08
C GLN A 378 -18.61 -12.23 -7.21
N THR A 379 -19.80 -12.77 -6.95
CA THR A 379 -20.83 -12.92 -7.98
C THR A 379 -21.41 -11.58 -8.41
N VAL A 380 -21.65 -10.67 -7.45
CA VAL A 380 -22.11 -9.30 -7.72
C VAL A 380 -21.08 -8.57 -8.56
N LEU A 381 -19.81 -8.55 -8.13
CA LEU A 381 -18.74 -7.84 -8.81
C LEU A 381 -18.48 -8.39 -10.22
N ARG A 382 -18.36 -9.71 -10.36
CA ARG A 382 -18.16 -10.36 -11.68
C ARG A 382 -19.32 -10.09 -12.64
N LYS A 383 -20.56 -10.02 -12.14
CA LYS A 383 -21.72 -9.65 -12.96
C LYS A 383 -21.61 -8.20 -13.44
N ALA A 384 -21.26 -7.29 -12.55
CA ALA A 384 -21.06 -5.88 -12.89
C ALA A 384 -19.93 -5.68 -13.91
N ALA A 385 -18.78 -6.34 -13.73
CA ALA A 385 -17.67 -6.29 -14.67
C ALA A 385 -18.09 -6.74 -16.08
N ARG A 386 -18.85 -7.84 -16.20
CA ARG A 386 -19.39 -8.31 -17.50
C ARG A 386 -20.33 -7.30 -18.16
N ILE A 387 -21.15 -6.60 -17.37
CA ILE A 387 -22.03 -5.55 -17.88
C ILE A 387 -21.19 -4.35 -18.34
N ALA A 388 -20.19 -3.94 -17.55
CA ALA A 388 -19.29 -2.84 -17.87
C ALA A 388 -18.56 -3.11 -19.20
N VAL A 389 -18.01 -4.31 -19.38
CA VAL A 389 -17.39 -4.75 -20.64
C VAL A 389 -18.38 -4.71 -21.81
N LYS A 390 -19.55 -5.35 -21.65
CA LYS A 390 -20.55 -5.45 -22.71
C LYS A 390 -21.04 -4.07 -23.18
N ASP A 391 -21.28 -3.17 -22.23
CA ASP A 391 -21.87 -1.86 -22.48
C ASP A 391 -20.80 -0.76 -22.64
N ARG A 392 -19.50 -1.14 -22.61
CA ARG A 392 -18.32 -0.25 -22.67
C ARG A 392 -18.31 0.86 -21.61
N LYS A 393 -18.82 0.55 -20.43
CA LYS A 393 -18.90 1.47 -19.28
C LYS A 393 -17.74 1.30 -18.32
N ARG A 394 -17.59 2.26 -17.42
CA ARG A 394 -16.67 2.19 -16.28
C ARG A 394 -17.24 1.27 -15.19
N LEU A 395 -16.41 0.86 -14.23
CA LEU A 395 -16.82 0.01 -13.11
C LEU A 395 -16.50 0.69 -11.77
N PHE A 396 -17.51 0.79 -10.91
CA PHE A 396 -17.33 1.17 -9.51
C PHE A 396 -17.79 0.02 -8.60
N GLY A 397 -16.88 -0.52 -7.80
CA GLY A 397 -17.16 -1.55 -6.82
C GLY A 397 -16.94 -1.04 -5.40
N PHE A 398 -17.97 -1.07 -4.57
CA PHE A 398 -17.94 -0.57 -3.20
C PHE A 398 -18.38 -1.65 -2.21
N PHE A 399 -17.41 -2.17 -1.49
CA PHE A 399 -17.54 -3.30 -0.58
C PHE A 399 -16.97 -2.93 0.80
N GLY A 400 -16.78 -3.90 1.69
CA GLY A 400 -16.23 -3.69 3.02
C GLY A 400 -17.17 -4.13 4.14
N THR A 401 -16.68 -4.00 5.36
CA THR A 401 -17.39 -4.30 6.60
C THR A 401 -17.65 -3.04 7.41
N GLN A 402 -18.28 -3.17 8.58
CA GLN A 402 -18.39 -2.07 9.54
C GLN A 402 -17.03 -1.54 10.03
N PHE A 403 -15.97 -2.33 9.85
CA PHE A 403 -14.59 -1.95 10.16
C PHE A 403 -13.92 -1.21 9.00
N ASP A 404 -14.67 -0.83 7.96
CA ASP A 404 -14.25 -0.07 6.78
C ASP A 404 -13.32 -0.75 5.75
N HIS A 405 -12.67 -1.87 6.10
CA HIS A 405 -11.90 -2.71 5.16
C HIS A 405 -12.62 -4.01 4.77
N LEU A 406 -12.02 -4.75 3.83
CA LEU A 406 -12.35 -6.16 3.59
C LEU A 406 -11.99 -7.03 4.80
N PRO A 407 -12.69 -8.16 5.05
CA PRO A 407 -12.32 -9.05 6.14
C PRO A 407 -10.83 -9.43 6.13
N TYR A 408 -10.13 -9.24 7.27
CA TYR A 408 -8.74 -9.65 7.41
C TYR A 408 -8.60 -11.14 7.17
N GLU A 409 -7.73 -11.48 6.25
CA GLU A 409 -7.20 -12.82 6.18
C GLU A 409 -6.14 -12.99 7.28
N THR A 410 -6.27 -14.04 8.07
CA THR A 410 -5.24 -14.51 9.02
C THR A 410 -4.15 -15.27 8.28
N ALA A 411 -2.98 -15.51 8.88
CA ALA A 411 -1.87 -16.14 8.18
C ALA A 411 -2.22 -17.54 7.64
N ASP A 412 -3.11 -18.27 8.32
CA ASP A 412 -3.62 -19.59 7.90
C ASP A 412 -4.76 -19.53 6.86
N GLY A 413 -5.24 -18.34 6.50
CA GLY A 413 -6.31 -18.12 5.53
C GLY A 413 -7.72 -18.34 6.07
N ALA A 414 -7.91 -18.46 7.39
CA ALA A 414 -9.18 -18.84 8.00
C ALA A 414 -10.13 -17.67 8.35
N PHE A 415 -9.67 -16.41 8.25
CA PHE A 415 -10.46 -15.20 8.54
C PHE A 415 -11.03 -15.19 9.97
N ASN A 416 -10.23 -15.64 10.92
CA ASN A 416 -10.52 -15.73 12.35
C ASN A 416 -9.57 -14.81 13.13
N PRO A 417 -9.67 -13.47 12.95
CA PRO A 417 -8.69 -12.52 13.46
C PRO A 417 -8.41 -12.69 14.94
N MET A 418 -7.12 -12.72 15.30
CA MET A 418 -6.68 -12.59 16.70
C MET A 418 -6.84 -11.15 17.21
N PRO A 419 -7.00 -10.94 18.54
CA PRO A 419 -7.10 -9.60 19.11
C PRO A 419 -5.88 -8.72 18.79
N ASP A 420 -6.11 -7.41 18.71
CA ASP A 420 -5.07 -6.41 18.55
C ASP A 420 -4.49 -5.95 19.89
N VAL A 421 -3.36 -5.22 19.87
CA VAL A 421 -2.80 -4.63 21.11
C VAL A 421 -3.75 -3.60 21.75
N ALA A 422 -4.61 -2.95 20.96
CA ALA A 422 -5.66 -2.07 21.48
C ALA A 422 -6.85 -2.82 22.10
N ALA A 423 -6.89 -4.15 22.00
CA ALA A 423 -7.98 -5.03 22.42
C ALA A 423 -9.31 -4.79 21.68
N ASP A 424 -9.24 -4.33 20.42
CA ASP A 424 -10.39 -4.31 19.54
C ASP A 424 -10.59 -5.73 18.97
N ASP A 425 -11.65 -6.41 19.42
CA ASP A 425 -12.01 -7.74 18.95
C ASP A 425 -12.80 -7.62 17.64
N GLU A 426 -12.09 -7.58 16.52
CA GLU A 426 -12.72 -7.77 15.22
C GLU A 426 -13.24 -9.19 15.07
N SER A 427 -14.42 -9.35 14.48
CA SER A 427 -14.95 -10.65 14.11
C SER A 427 -15.88 -10.52 12.92
N TYR A 428 -15.89 -11.55 12.08
CA TYR A 428 -16.66 -11.54 10.84
C TYR A 428 -17.84 -12.49 10.93
N THR A 429 -19.01 -11.98 10.52
CA THR A 429 -20.18 -12.82 10.32
C THR A 429 -20.03 -13.61 9.01
N GLU A 430 -20.83 -14.66 8.84
CA GLU A 430 -20.90 -15.37 7.54
C GLU A 430 -21.27 -14.41 6.40
N ALA A 431 -22.07 -13.37 6.68
CA ALA A 431 -22.42 -12.34 5.73
C ALA A 431 -21.20 -11.49 5.33
N ASP A 432 -20.33 -11.11 6.27
CA ASP A 432 -19.12 -10.35 5.98
C ASP A 432 -18.18 -11.12 5.05
N LEU A 433 -17.97 -12.42 5.33
CA LEU A 433 -17.10 -13.27 4.51
C LEU A 433 -17.69 -13.57 3.12
N LYS A 434 -19.01 -13.66 3.00
CA LYS A 434 -19.67 -14.04 1.75
C LYS A 434 -20.00 -12.86 0.84
N GLU A 435 -20.41 -11.74 1.41
CA GLU A 435 -20.94 -10.59 0.65
C GLU A 435 -19.85 -9.65 0.15
N ASN A 436 -18.62 -9.84 0.62
CA ASN A 436 -17.42 -9.18 0.11
C ASN A 436 -16.67 -10.08 -0.87
N PRO A 437 -16.12 -9.55 -1.97
CA PRO A 437 -15.10 -10.23 -2.74
C PRO A 437 -13.74 -10.12 -2.04
N ASP A 438 -12.82 -11.03 -2.35
CA ASP A 438 -11.43 -10.88 -1.94
C ASP A 438 -10.63 -9.98 -2.91
N LEU A 439 -9.41 -9.59 -2.51
CA LEU A 439 -8.56 -8.69 -3.30
C LEU A 439 -8.18 -9.26 -4.67
N ALA A 440 -8.04 -10.59 -4.78
CA ALA A 440 -7.73 -11.27 -6.04
C ALA A 440 -8.94 -11.25 -7.00
N GLU A 441 -10.16 -11.41 -6.49
CA GLU A 441 -11.41 -11.29 -7.23
C GLU A 441 -11.64 -9.86 -7.71
N MET A 442 -11.35 -8.87 -6.86
CA MET A 442 -11.39 -7.46 -7.25
C MET A 442 -10.40 -7.16 -8.37
N THR A 443 -9.15 -7.62 -8.23
CA THR A 443 -8.09 -7.47 -9.23
C THR A 443 -8.50 -8.08 -10.57
N ARG A 444 -9.10 -9.27 -10.54
CA ARG A 444 -9.59 -9.95 -11.75
C ARG A 444 -10.69 -9.17 -12.46
N ALA A 445 -11.64 -8.62 -11.71
CA ALA A 445 -12.71 -7.80 -12.27
C ALA A 445 -12.18 -6.50 -12.88
N ALA A 446 -11.20 -5.86 -12.24
CA ALA A 446 -10.57 -4.65 -12.76
C ALA A 446 -9.86 -4.91 -14.09
N LEU A 447 -9.02 -5.93 -14.15
CA LEU A 447 -8.32 -6.33 -15.39
C LEU A 447 -9.29 -6.59 -16.53
N GLN A 448 -10.39 -7.29 -16.27
CA GLN A 448 -11.42 -7.60 -17.26
C GLN A 448 -12.05 -6.32 -17.85
N VAL A 449 -12.25 -5.28 -17.04
CA VAL A 449 -12.84 -4.03 -17.52
C VAL A 449 -11.78 -3.17 -18.22
N LEU A 450 -10.59 -3.00 -17.63
CA LEU A 450 -9.51 -2.19 -18.21
C LEU A 450 -9.11 -2.69 -19.60
N GLU A 451 -8.93 -4.00 -19.79
CA GLU A 451 -8.58 -4.59 -21.10
C GLU A 451 -9.66 -4.36 -22.17
N SER A 452 -10.93 -4.18 -21.77
CA SER A 452 -12.03 -3.92 -22.70
C SER A 452 -12.15 -2.45 -23.11
N ARG A 453 -11.50 -1.55 -22.36
CA ARG A 453 -11.58 -0.10 -22.56
C ARG A 453 -10.60 0.38 -23.63
N GLY A 454 -9.47 -0.30 -23.80
CA GLY A 454 -8.50 -0.03 -24.86
C GLY A 454 -7.33 -1.01 -24.86
N ASP A 455 -6.42 -0.84 -25.82
CA ASP A 455 -5.25 -1.72 -26.00
C ASP A 455 -4.09 -1.42 -25.03
N ARG A 456 -4.27 -0.43 -24.15
CA ARG A 456 -3.28 0.02 -23.15
C ARG A 456 -3.99 0.42 -21.86
N PHE A 457 -3.43 0.06 -20.72
CA PHE A 457 -3.96 0.47 -19.43
C PHE A 457 -2.91 0.58 -18.33
N TRP A 458 -3.23 1.38 -17.33
CA TRP A 458 -2.50 1.50 -16.07
C TRP A 458 -3.39 1.06 -14.92
N MET A 459 -2.82 0.34 -13.96
CA MET A 459 -3.54 -0.17 -12.80
C MET A 459 -2.71 -0.02 -11.52
N LEU A 460 -3.33 0.53 -10.48
CA LEU A 460 -2.89 0.36 -9.10
C LEU A 460 -3.64 -0.83 -8.47
N MET A 461 -2.90 -1.69 -7.78
CA MET A 461 -3.43 -2.67 -6.84
C MET A 461 -2.79 -2.45 -5.47
N GLU A 462 -3.61 -2.29 -4.44
CA GLU A 462 -3.17 -2.06 -3.07
C GLU A 462 -3.64 -3.19 -2.13
N ALA A 463 -2.70 -3.77 -1.40
CA ALA A 463 -2.96 -4.52 -0.16
C ALA A 463 -2.74 -3.58 1.02
N GLY A 464 -3.76 -2.79 1.36
CA GLY A 464 -3.67 -1.69 2.34
C GLY A 464 -3.75 -2.16 3.80
N ASP A 465 -4.34 -3.33 4.01
CA ASP A 465 -4.58 -3.97 5.29
C ASP A 465 -3.29 -4.48 5.97
N VAL A 466 -2.16 -4.56 5.24
CA VAL A 466 -0.84 -4.85 5.83
C VAL A 466 -0.41 -3.75 6.81
N ASP A 467 -0.69 -2.48 6.48
CA ASP A 467 -0.35 -1.34 7.31
C ASP A 467 -1.19 -1.31 8.58
N TRP A 468 -2.49 -1.57 8.44
CA TRP A 468 -3.44 -1.53 9.55
C TRP A 468 -3.17 -2.66 10.56
N ALA A 469 -2.90 -3.86 10.06
CA ALA A 469 -2.40 -4.96 10.88
C ALA A 469 -1.07 -4.60 11.59
N SER A 470 -0.20 -3.85 10.92
CA SER A 470 1.07 -3.41 11.50
C SER A 470 0.90 -2.32 12.56
N HIS A 471 -0.06 -1.41 12.39
CA HIS A 471 -0.48 -0.42 13.40
C HIS A 471 -1.09 -1.08 14.64
N ALA A 472 -1.86 -2.13 14.43
CA ALA A 472 -2.41 -2.98 15.49
C ALA A 472 -1.35 -3.83 16.21
N ASN A 473 -0.12 -3.89 15.67
CA ASN A 473 0.95 -4.79 16.05
C ASN A 473 0.47 -6.25 16.08
N ASN A 474 -0.21 -6.63 15.00
CA ASN A 474 -0.79 -7.95 14.80
C ASN A 474 -0.03 -8.71 13.71
N LEU A 475 0.84 -9.64 14.14
CA LEU A 475 1.72 -10.35 13.20
C LEU A 475 0.93 -11.35 12.35
N ASP A 476 -0.12 -11.95 12.92
CA ASP A 476 -0.96 -12.92 12.25
C ASP A 476 -1.73 -12.27 11.10
N HIS A 477 -2.39 -11.14 11.38
CA HIS A 477 -3.08 -10.37 10.35
C HIS A 477 -2.10 -9.81 9.31
N ALA A 478 -0.94 -9.31 9.72
CA ALA A 478 0.01 -8.71 8.79
C ALA A 478 0.55 -9.73 7.78
N ILE A 479 0.85 -10.96 8.22
CA ILE A 479 1.24 -12.05 7.32
C ILE A 479 0.08 -12.47 6.41
N GLY A 480 -1.14 -12.59 6.94
CA GLY A 480 -2.31 -12.91 6.14
C GLY A 480 -2.62 -11.84 5.07
N ALA A 481 -2.52 -10.56 5.39
CA ALA A 481 -2.67 -9.45 4.44
C ALA A 481 -1.60 -9.48 3.34
N VAL A 482 -0.34 -9.80 3.66
CA VAL A 482 0.71 -10.03 2.65
C VAL A 482 0.34 -11.21 1.74
N ASN A 483 -0.19 -12.30 2.29
CA ASN A 483 -0.63 -13.46 1.52
C ASN A 483 -1.81 -13.14 0.61
N SER A 484 -2.77 -12.34 1.08
CA SER A 484 -3.90 -11.83 0.29
C SER A 484 -3.41 -11.02 -0.92
N GLY A 485 -2.50 -10.08 -0.69
CA GLY A 485 -1.88 -9.28 -1.76
C GLY A 485 -1.05 -10.12 -2.74
N ASP A 486 -0.29 -11.11 -2.27
CA ASP A 486 0.50 -12.00 -3.14
C ASP A 486 -0.38 -12.83 -4.09
N ARG A 487 -1.57 -13.26 -3.61
CA ARG A 487 -2.57 -13.89 -4.50
C ARG A 487 -3.16 -12.92 -5.51
N ALA A 488 -3.32 -11.64 -5.17
CA ALA A 488 -3.71 -10.62 -6.14
C ALA A 488 -2.59 -10.37 -7.19
N VAL A 489 -1.32 -10.41 -6.79
CA VAL A 489 -0.18 -10.39 -7.74
C VAL A 489 -0.23 -11.59 -8.68
N GLN A 490 -0.56 -12.80 -8.20
CA GLN A 490 -0.75 -13.97 -9.07
C GLN A 490 -1.79 -13.71 -10.17
N VAL A 491 -2.88 -12.99 -9.85
CA VAL A 491 -3.90 -12.64 -10.85
C VAL A 491 -3.33 -11.75 -11.96
N ILE A 492 -2.48 -10.78 -11.60
CA ILE A 492 -1.80 -9.90 -12.57
C ILE A 492 -0.84 -10.73 -13.43
N VAL A 493 0.00 -11.56 -12.81
CA VAL A 493 0.96 -12.44 -13.51
C VAL A 493 0.23 -13.37 -14.48
N ASP A 494 -0.81 -14.06 -14.03
CA ASP A 494 -1.64 -14.94 -14.86
C ASP A 494 -2.27 -14.19 -16.04
N TRP A 495 -2.66 -12.94 -15.83
CA TRP A 495 -3.22 -12.11 -16.90
C TRP A 495 -2.16 -11.73 -17.92
N VAL A 496 -0.96 -11.32 -17.49
CA VAL A 496 0.16 -10.98 -18.39
C VAL A 496 0.56 -12.20 -19.21
N GLU A 497 0.78 -13.35 -18.58
CA GLU A 497 1.15 -14.61 -19.26
C GLU A 497 0.12 -15.07 -20.29
N LYS A 498 -1.16 -14.78 -20.04
CA LYS A 498 -2.25 -15.21 -20.91
C LYS A 498 -2.56 -14.23 -22.04
N ASN A 499 -2.46 -12.93 -21.79
CA ASN A 499 -2.99 -11.88 -22.67
C ASN A 499 -1.93 -10.91 -23.19
N SER A 500 -0.69 -10.98 -22.68
CA SER A 500 0.41 -10.08 -23.02
C SER A 500 1.77 -10.82 -22.94
N HIS A 501 2.86 -10.05 -22.80
CA HIS A 501 4.23 -10.48 -22.56
C HIS A 501 4.95 -9.42 -21.70
N TRP A 502 6.03 -9.80 -21.00
CA TRP A 502 6.83 -8.87 -20.20
C TRP A 502 7.61 -7.83 -21.01
N ASP A 503 7.76 -8.03 -22.32
CA ASP A 503 8.27 -7.02 -23.23
C ASP A 503 7.30 -5.84 -23.41
N GLU A 504 5.99 -6.09 -23.32
CA GLU A 504 4.94 -5.06 -23.43
C GLU A 504 4.30 -4.70 -22.08
N SER A 505 4.70 -5.34 -20.98
CA SER A 505 4.17 -5.11 -19.63
C SER A 505 5.27 -4.63 -18.67
N LEU A 506 4.91 -3.74 -17.74
CA LEU A 506 5.74 -3.33 -16.61
C LEU A 506 4.94 -3.54 -15.33
N MET A 507 5.50 -4.29 -14.38
CA MET A 507 4.96 -4.36 -13.02
C MET A 507 6.01 -3.91 -12.03
N ILE A 508 5.58 -3.11 -11.05
CA ILE A 508 6.38 -2.67 -9.92
C ILE A 508 5.64 -3.13 -8.66
N VAL A 509 6.29 -3.95 -7.83
CA VAL A 509 5.77 -4.36 -6.51
C VAL A 509 6.64 -3.71 -5.44
N THR A 510 6.02 -2.94 -4.56
CA THR A 510 6.72 -2.23 -3.48
C THR A 510 5.79 -1.93 -2.31
N SER A 511 6.27 -1.13 -1.38
CA SER A 511 5.49 -0.54 -0.30
C SER A 511 5.69 0.97 -0.31
N ASP A 512 4.79 1.70 0.31
CA ASP A 512 4.80 3.14 0.44
C ASP A 512 5.60 3.60 1.69
N HIS A 513 5.70 2.76 2.71
CA HIS A 513 6.58 2.87 3.88
C HIS A 513 6.69 1.53 4.63
N GLY A 514 7.41 1.49 5.74
CA GLY A 514 7.57 0.29 6.55
C GLY A 514 7.18 0.53 7.99
N HIS A 515 6.84 -0.53 8.71
CA HIS A 515 6.73 -0.52 10.16
C HIS A 515 8.03 -1.00 10.84
N LEU A 516 8.32 -0.52 12.05
CA LEU A 516 9.51 -0.91 12.81
C LEU A 516 9.28 -2.23 13.57
N PHE A 517 8.99 -3.32 12.84
CA PHE A 517 9.07 -4.66 13.40
C PHE A 517 10.53 -5.15 13.39
N GLN A 518 10.96 -5.73 14.50
CA GLN A 518 12.28 -6.30 14.72
C GLN A 518 12.13 -7.81 14.95
N LEU A 519 12.64 -8.62 14.03
CA LEU A 519 12.60 -10.08 14.14
C LEU A 519 13.76 -10.56 15.02
N LYS A 520 13.47 -11.41 16.02
CA LYS A 520 14.43 -11.90 17.02
C LYS A 520 14.77 -13.37 16.84
N ASN A 521 13.76 -14.24 16.82
CA ASN A 521 13.93 -15.68 16.67
C ASN A 521 13.08 -16.20 15.50
N PRO A 522 13.57 -16.12 14.25
CA PRO A 522 12.79 -16.45 13.05
C PRO A 522 12.26 -17.89 13.04
N GLU A 523 13.01 -18.84 13.61
CA GLU A 523 12.62 -20.26 13.71
C GLU A 523 11.29 -20.48 14.45
N LEU A 524 10.87 -19.55 15.31
CA LEU A 524 9.60 -19.66 16.05
C LEU A 524 8.36 -19.39 15.18
N LEU A 525 8.54 -18.84 13.98
CA LEU A 525 7.47 -18.70 12.97
C LEU A 525 7.19 -20.01 12.22
N ILE A 526 8.03 -21.04 12.40
CA ILE A 526 7.84 -22.36 11.79
C ILE A 526 6.92 -23.21 12.69
N ASN A 527 5.84 -23.71 12.11
CA ASN A 527 4.89 -24.60 12.78
C ASN A 527 5.62 -25.83 13.36
N GLY A 528 5.43 -26.07 14.66
CA GLY A 528 6.03 -27.20 15.38
C GLY A 528 7.41 -26.95 16.00
N ALA A 529 8.10 -25.85 15.68
CA ALA A 529 9.40 -25.50 16.29
C ALA A 529 9.28 -25.13 17.78
N GLN A 530 8.08 -24.74 18.24
CA GLN A 530 7.77 -24.42 19.63
C GLN A 530 7.92 -25.61 20.60
N HIS A 531 7.99 -26.86 20.09
CA HIS A 531 8.13 -28.06 20.91
C HIS A 531 9.57 -28.45 21.25
N VAL A 532 10.59 -27.78 20.69
CA VAL A 532 11.99 -28.20 20.87
C VAL A 532 12.68 -27.52 22.07
N LYS A 533 12.19 -26.35 22.54
CA LYS A 533 12.81 -25.62 23.66
C LYS A 533 12.32 -26.02 25.07
N ALA A 534 11.33 -26.91 25.19
CA ALA A 534 10.83 -27.37 26.50
C ALA A 534 11.61 -28.59 27.07
N ALA A 535 12.71 -28.98 26.42
CA ALA A 535 13.50 -30.15 26.80
C ALA A 535 15.00 -29.80 26.93
N GLU A 536 15.33 -28.76 27.69
CA GLU A 536 16.67 -28.57 28.29
C GLU A 536 16.58 -28.14 29.75
#